data_AF-T1EYH6-F1
#
_entry.id   AF-T1EYH6-F1
#
_cell.length_a   1.000
_cell.length_b   1.000
_cell.length_c   1.000
_cell.angle_alpha   90.00
_cell.angle_beta   90.00
_cell.angle_gamma   90.00
#
_symmetry.space_group_name_H-M   'P 1'
#
loop_
_entity.id
_entity.type
_entity.pdbx_description
1 polymer ?
#
loop_
_entity_poly.entity_id
_entity_poly.type
_entity_poly.pdbx_seq_one_letter_code
_entity_poly.pdbx_strand_id
1 'polypeptide(L)'
;MDVLVLVETWHGLAGDVAVGLAKPPGFSFVDFVRPHDPAHGGLVIYFRSTFGCNKITLPVFTTFEAIAIKLKIERYNFILLSIYRPGSAQISTSFFNELISVLEHITMMNSNIILMGDFNVHVERMDDPHTIRLLEIFDMFYLVNHVKGKTHYHGGTLDLIVSSRSFPVAEISIHSSEVYSDHGCIVAKITIPRSCGNFVKKLARSWKDLDEDQFKESILKSAIAGTLEFYGKCEIC
;
A
#
# COMPACT_ATOMS: atom_id res chain seq x y z
N MET A 1 -13.99 -1.06 9.56
CA MET A 1 -13.05 -1.85 8.74
C MET A 1 -13.24 -1.45 7.30
N ASP A 2 -12.14 -1.30 6.56
CA ASP A 2 -12.16 -0.88 5.15
C ASP A 2 -11.40 -1.84 4.24
N VAL A 3 -10.34 -2.46 4.77
CA VAL A 3 -9.56 -3.53 4.17
C VAL A 3 -9.29 -4.58 5.26
N LEU A 4 -9.32 -5.86 4.89
CA LEU A 4 -8.96 -7.00 5.73
C LEU A 4 -8.09 -7.95 4.92
N VAL A 5 -6.93 -8.29 5.44
CA VAL A 5 -6.00 -9.26 4.86
C VAL A 5 -6.05 -10.51 5.72
N LEU A 6 -6.30 -11.66 5.09
CA LEU A 6 -6.31 -12.97 5.73
C LEU A 6 -5.24 -13.85 5.06
N VAL A 7 -4.48 -14.53 5.91
CA VAL A 7 -3.53 -15.58 5.53
C VAL A 7 -4.08 -16.92 5.98
N GLU A 8 -3.54 -18.02 5.44
CA GLU A 8 -3.98 -19.38 5.78
C GLU A 8 -5.49 -19.59 5.67
N THR A 9 -6.06 -19.11 4.57
CA THR A 9 -7.52 -19.15 4.37
C THR A 9 -8.04 -20.53 3.94
N TRP A 10 -7.15 -21.43 3.53
CA TRP A 10 -7.41 -22.84 3.23
C TRP A 10 -8.55 -23.07 2.23
N HIS A 11 -8.79 -22.11 1.35
CA HIS A 11 -9.77 -22.24 0.27
C HIS A 11 -9.16 -23.02 -0.89
N GLY A 12 -9.96 -23.90 -1.51
CA GLY A 12 -9.48 -24.85 -2.51
C GLY A 12 -9.60 -24.36 -3.96
N LEU A 13 -10.43 -23.34 -4.20
CA LEU A 13 -10.76 -22.87 -5.54
C LEU A 13 -10.75 -21.35 -5.62
N ALA A 14 -10.24 -20.81 -6.72
CA ALA A 14 -10.26 -19.37 -6.94
C ALA A 14 -11.71 -18.89 -7.07
N GLY A 15 -12.08 -17.87 -6.31
CA GLY A 15 -13.46 -17.40 -6.22
C GLY A 15 -14.39 -18.38 -5.47
N ASP A 16 -13.85 -19.14 -4.51
CA ASP A 16 -14.63 -20.07 -3.68
C ASP A 16 -15.90 -19.40 -3.12
N VAL A 17 -17.02 -20.13 -3.18
CA VAL A 17 -18.31 -19.66 -2.66
C VAL A 17 -18.21 -19.35 -1.17
N ALA A 18 -17.45 -20.15 -0.40
CA ALA A 18 -17.26 -19.92 1.03
C ALA A 18 -16.57 -18.57 1.31
N VAL A 19 -15.54 -18.21 0.53
CA VAL A 19 -14.87 -16.91 0.59
C VAL A 19 -15.87 -15.79 0.24
N GLY A 20 -16.69 -16.00 -0.79
CA GLY A 20 -17.76 -15.06 -1.17
C GLY A 20 -18.82 -14.86 -0.08
N LEU A 21 -19.17 -15.91 0.66
CA LEU A 21 -20.17 -15.88 1.74
C LEU A 21 -19.63 -15.29 3.05
N ALA A 22 -18.35 -15.49 3.35
CA ALA A 22 -17.70 -14.93 4.54
C ALA A 22 -17.42 -13.42 4.41
N LYS A 23 -17.44 -12.90 3.19
CA LYS A 23 -17.22 -11.50 2.87
C LYS A 23 -18.28 -10.58 3.52
N PRO A 24 -17.88 -9.51 4.23
CA PRO A 24 -18.82 -8.54 4.78
C PRO A 24 -19.67 -7.84 3.69
N PRO A 25 -20.91 -7.41 4.01
CA PRO A 25 -21.74 -6.64 3.08
C PRO A 25 -21.03 -5.37 2.57
N GLY A 26 -21.08 -5.14 1.26
CA GLY A 26 -20.45 -3.99 0.61
C GLY A 26 -18.93 -4.11 0.40
N PHE A 27 -18.37 -5.31 0.54
CA PHE A 27 -16.97 -5.60 0.23
C PHE A 27 -16.83 -6.37 -1.08
N SER A 28 -15.65 -6.28 -1.67
CA SER A 28 -15.12 -7.11 -2.76
C SER A 28 -13.88 -7.84 -2.25
N PHE A 29 -13.39 -8.82 -3.02
CA PHE A 29 -12.17 -9.53 -2.63
C PHE A 29 -11.26 -9.84 -3.82
N VAL A 30 -9.98 -10.05 -3.51
CA VAL A 30 -9.00 -10.72 -4.36
C VAL A 30 -8.40 -11.86 -3.55
N ASP A 31 -8.23 -13.01 -4.18
CA ASP A 31 -7.69 -14.21 -3.57
C ASP A 31 -6.48 -14.77 -4.31
N PHE A 32 -5.81 -15.69 -3.63
CA PHE A 32 -4.75 -16.54 -4.14
C PHE A 32 -4.92 -17.92 -3.50
N VAL A 33 -5.16 -18.92 -4.35
CA VAL A 33 -5.17 -20.33 -3.98
C VAL A 33 -3.81 -20.93 -4.26
N ARG A 34 -3.29 -21.71 -3.32
CA ARG A 34 -2.04 -22.46 -3.50
C ARG A 34 -2.18 -23.47 -4.66
N PRO A 35 -1.40 -23.34 -5.76
CA PRO A 35 -1.63 -24.12 -6.99
C PRO A 35 -1.38 -25.64 -6.87
N HIS A 36 -0.51 -26.07 -5.95
CA HIS A 36 -0.03 -27.47 -5.87
C HIS A 36 -0.43 -28.20 -4.59
N ASP A 37 -1.19 -27.53 -3.73
CA ASP A 37 -1.67 -28.06 -2.47
C ASP A 37 -2.92 -27.27 -2.05
N PRO A 38 -4.02 -27.40 -2.81
CA PRO A 38 -5.24 -26.65 -2.56
C PRO A 38 -5.83 -27.04 -1.20
N ALA A 39 -6.52 -26.10 -0.55
CA ALA A 39 -6.98 -26.20 0.84
C ALA A 39 -5.88 -26.15 1.92
N HIS A 40 -4.65 -25.80 1.55
CA HIS A 40 -3.59 -25.38 2.48
C HIS A 40 -3.04 -24.00 2.08
N GLY A 41 -2.66 -23.20 3.08
CA GLY A 41 -2.23 -21.82 2.85
C GLY A 41 -3.35 -20.94 2.31
N GLY A 42 -3.07 -20.11 1.31
CA GLY A 42 -4.04 -19.26 0.64
C GLY A 42 -4.19 -17.88 1.28
N LEU A 43 -4.34 -16.86 0.43
CA LEU A 43 -4.49 -15.46 0.83
C LEU A 43 -5.84 -14.92 0.36
N VAL A 44 -6.46 -14.06 1.17
CA VAL A 44 -7.63 -13.28 0.77
C VAL A 44 -7.47 -11.84 1.25
N ILE A 45 -7.73 -10.89 0.34
CA ILE A 45 -7.85 -9.47 0.68
C ILE A 45 -9.30 -9.05 0.44
N TYR A 46 -10.04 -8.77 1.51
CA TYR A 46 -11.33 -8.10 1.44
C TYR A 46 -11.13 -6.58 1.49
N PHE A 47 -11.87 -5.82 0.69
CA PHE A 47 -11.85 -4.36 0.70
C PHE A 47 -13.22 -3.80 0.33
N ARG A 48 -13.54 -2.57 0.73
CA ARG A 48 -14.82 -1.93 0.34
C ARG A 48 -14.97 -1.90 -1.17
N SER A 49 -16.14 -2.31 -1.67
CA SER A 49 -16.44 -2.31 -3.11
C SER A 49 -16.44 -0.91 -3.74
N THR A 50 -16.49 0.15 -2.92
CA THR A 50 -16.38 1.54 -3.37
C THR A 50 -14.94 1.96 -3.70
N PHE A 51 -13.93 1.17 -3.32
CA PHE A 51 -12.54 1.45 -3.64
C PHE A 51 -12.20 0.97 -5.05
N GLY A 52 -11.39 1.76 -5.76
CA GLY A 52 -10.77 1.27 -6.98
C GLY A 52 -9.72 0.22 -6.63
N CYS A 53 -9.72 -0.92 -7.29
CA CYS A 53 -8.76 -2.00 -7.04
C CYS A 53 -8.31 -2.61 -8.36
N ASN A 54 -6.99 -2.72 -8.54
CA ASN A 54 -6.39 -3.47 -9.65
C ASN A 54 -5.43 -4.51 -9.08
N LYS A 55 -5.64 -5.80 -9.40
CA LYS A 55 -4.68 -6.85 -9.06
C LYS A 55 -3.41 -6.66 -9.89
N ILE A 56 -2.27 -6.66 -9.21
CA ILE A 56 -0.95 -6.61 -9.85
C ILE A 56 -0.51 -8.04 -10.11
N THR A 57 -0.04 -8.31 -11.33
CA THR A 57 0.54 -9.62 -11.66
C THR A 57 1.93 -9.68 -11.03
N LEU A 58 2.15 -10.66 -10.17
CA LEU A 58 3.43 -10.90 -9.50
C LEU A 58 4.20 -12.03 -10.19
N PRO A 59 5.54 -12.08 -10.04
CA PRO A 59 6.30 -13.27 -10.38
C PRO A 59 5.88 -14.46 -9.49
N VAL A 60 6.26 -15.67 -9.92
CA VAL A 60 6.01 -16.89 -9.15
C VAL A 60 7.07 -17.00 -8.06
N PHE A 61 6.63 -17.29 -6.83
CA PHE A 61 7.48 -17.48 -5.67
C PHE A 61 7.37 -18.92 -5.17
N THR A 62 8.45 -19.42 -4.58
CA THR A 62 8.51 -20.77 -4.02
C THR A 62 8.58 -20.78 -2.50
N THR A 63 8.96 -19.66 -1.88
CA THR A 63 9.19 -19.56 -0.43
C THR A 63 8.06 -18.89 0.34
N PHE A 64 7.19 -18.15 -0.35
CA PHE A 64 6.01 -17.52 0.22
C PHE A 64 4.89 -17.40 -0.82
N GLU A 65 3.69 -17.14 -0.34
CA GLU A 65 2.53 -16.76 -1.12
C GLU A 65 2.35 -15.24 -1.09
N ALA A 66 1.87 -14.66 -2.18
CA ALA A 66 1.66 -13.21 -2.23
C ALA A 66 0.47 -12.79 -3.09
N ILE A 67 -0.19 -11.71 -2.67
CA ILE A 67 -1.13 -10.93 -3.48
C ILE A 67 -0.69 -9.48 -3.46
N ALA A 68 -0.57 -8.85 -4.62
CA ALA A 68 -0.42 -7.40 -4.71
C ALA A 68 -1.66 -6.79 -5.38
N ILE A 69 -2.21 -5.74 -4.77
CA ILE A 69 -3.29 -4.93 -5.34
C ILE A 69 -2.91 -3.45 -5.27
N LYS A 70 -3.24 -2.70 -6.33
CA LYS A 70 -3.23 -1.25 -6.32
C LYS A 70 -4.60 -0.75 -5.89
N LEU A 71 -4.68 -0.21 -4.67
CA LEU A 71 -5.89 0.38 -4.12
C LEU A 71 -5.94 1.88 -4.42
N LYS A 72 -7.14 2.37 -4.74
CA LYS A 72 -7.47 3.78 -4.94
C LYS A 72 -8.64 4.15 -4.05
N ILE A 73 -8.39 5.05 -3.11
CA ILE A 73 -9.38 5.60 -2.18
C ILE A 73 -9.41 7.11 -2.40
N GLU A 74 -10.53 7.63 -2.91
CA GLU A 74 -10.63 9.01 -3.38
C GLU A 74 -9.51 9.37 -4.39
N ARG A 75 -8.60 10.28 -4.03
CA ARG A 75 -7.43 10.68 -4.83
C ARG A 75 -6.13 10.01 -4.40
N TYR A 76 -6.16 9.18 -3.37
CA TYR A 76 -4.99 8.53 -2.82
C TYR A 76 -4.86 7.11 -3.39
N ASN A 77 -3.67 6.77 -3.89
CA ASN A 77 -3.36 5.44 -4.41
C ASN A 77 -2.13 4.86 -3.72
N PHE A 78 -2.19 3.56 -3.44
CA PHE A 78 -1.08 2.81 -2.85
C PHE A 78 -1.16 1.34 -3.26
N ILE A 79 -0.04 0.64 -3.09
CA ILE A 79 0.04 -0.80 -3.31
C ILE A 79 -0.08 -1.47 -1.96
N LEU A 80 -1.03 -2.39 -1.85
CA LEU A 80 -1.09 -3.33 -0.74
C LEU A 80 -0.49 -4.65 -1.23
N LEU A 81 0.62 -5.07 -0.61
CA LEU A 81 1.22 -6.38 -0.79
C LEU A 81 0.88 -7.24 0.42
N SER A 82 0.20 -8.36 0.21
CA SER A 82 -0.01 -9.38 1.24
C SER A 82 1.00 -10.48 1.04
N ILE A 83 1.64 -10.94 2.12
CA ILE A 83 2.58 -12.07 2.12
C ILE A 83 2.16 -13.09 3.18
N TYR A 84 2.28 -14.36 2.83
CA TYR A 84 2.27 -15.46 3.79
C TYR A 84 3.44 -16.40 3.52
N ARG A 85 4.36 -16.51 4.47
CA ARG A 85 5.48 -17.45 4.42
C ARG A 85 5.18 -18.63 5.36
N PRO A 86 5.12 -19.88 4.88
CA PRO A 86 4.85 -21.03 5.73
C PRO A 86 5.88 -21.20 6.86
N GLY A 87 5.42 -21.26 8.12
CA GLY A 87 6.27 -21.43 9.30
C GLY A 87 6.97 -22.79 9.40
N SER A 88 6.42 -23.81 8.74
CA SER A 88 6.96 -25.17 8.70
C SER A 88 8.23 -25.31 7.85
N ALA A 89 8.46 -24.40 6.91
CA ALA A 89 9.69 -24.36 6.13
C ALA A 89 10.83 -23.71 6.93
N GLN A 90 12.08 -23.97 6.56
CA GLN A 90 13.24 -23.24 7.10
C GLN A 90 13.40 -21.88 6.42
N ILE A 91 13.86 -20.85 7.15
CA ILE A 91 14.15 -19.54 6.55
C ILE A 91 15.43 -19.69 5.73
N SER A 92 15.37 -19.33 4.44
CA SER A 92 16.46 -19.55 3.50
C SER A 92 16.88 -18.25 2.82
N THR A 93 18.06 -18.24 2.19
CA THR A 93 18.49 -17.12 1.35
C THR A 93 17.52 -16.87 0.18
N SER A 94 16.90 -17.93 -0.35
CA SER A 94 15.90 -17.82 -1.42
C SER A 94 14.69 -16.98 -0.99
N PHE A 95 14.27 -17.08 0.28
CA PHE A 95 13.18 -16.25 0.81
C PHE A 95 13.50 -14.77 0.71
N PHE A 96 14.69 -14.38 1.15
CA PHE A 96 15.12 -12.98 1.08
C PHE A 96 15.31 -12.50 -0.35
N ASN A 97 15.83 -13.34 -1.25
CA ASN A 97 15.99 -13.00 -2.67
C ASN A 97 14.63 -12.81 -3.36
N GLU A 98 13.66 -13.68 -3.11
CA GLU A 98 12.29 -13.55 -3.62
C GLU A 98 11.60 -12.30 -3.04
N LEU A 99 11.81 -12.00 -1.75
CA LEU A 99 11.29 -10.79 -1.11
C LEU A 99 11.87 -9.52 -1.74
N ILE A 100 13.19 -9.47 -1.98
CA ILE A 100 13.83 -8.36 -2.70
C ILE A 100 13.23 -8.22 -4.10
N SER A 101 13.10 -9.33 -4.84
CA SER A 101 12.57 -9.32 -6.20
C SER A 101 11.13 -8.78 -6.27
N VAL A 102 10.24 -9.16 -5.34
CA VAL A 102 8.88 -8.61 -5.31
C VAL A 102 8.86 -7.14 -4.95
N LEU A 103 9.71 -6.71 -4.01
CA LEU A 103 9.82 -5.31 -3.61
C LEU A 103 10.37 -4.43 -4.74
N GLU A 104 11.38 -4.89 -5.48
CA GLU A 104 11.86 -4.23 -6.71
C GLU A 104 10.74 -4.09 -7.74
N HIS A 105 10.01 -5.19 -7.98
CA HIS A 105 8.91 -5.22 -8.95
C HIS A 105 7.83 -4.17 -8.65
N ILE A 106 7.38 -4.07 -7.39
CA ILE A 106 6.32 -3.12 -7.02
C ILE A 106 6.85 -1.69 -6.84
N THR A 107 8.12 -1.51 -6.46
CA THR A 107 8.71 -0.17 -6.27
C THR A 107 8.81 0.57 -7.61
N MET A 108 9.05 -0.13 -8.72
CA MET A 108 9.03 0.45 -10.07
C MET A 108 7.70 1.12 -10.46
N MET A 109 6.62 0.87 -9.71
CA MET A 109 5.30 1.44 -9.97
C MET A 109 5.09 2.83 -9.33
N ASN A 110 6.13 3.39 -8.67
CA ASN A 110 6.14 4.74 -8.09
C ASN A 110 4.92 5.07 -7.23
N SER A 111 4.57 4.15 -6.32
CA SER A 111 3.45 4.30 -5.41
C SER A 111 3.89 3.93 -4.00
N ASN A 112 3.29 4.55 -2.97
CA ASN A 112 3.52 4.11 -1.60
C ASN A 112 3.07 2.65 -1.44
N ILE A 113 3.78 1.92 -0.59
CA ILE A 113 3.56 0.50 -0.33
C ILE A 113 3.09 0.33 1.12
N ILE A 114 2.12 -0.55 1.32
CA ILE A 114 1.86 -1.19 2.60
C ILE A 114 1.90 -2.70 2.41
N LEU A 115 2.69 -3.35 3.23
CA LEU A 115 2.95 -4.78 3.25
C LEU A 115 2.34 -5.35 4.52
N MET A 116 1.56 -6.42 4.40
CA MET A 116 0.83 -7.04 5.50
C MET A 116 0.89 -8.55 5.42
N GLY A 117 0.98 -9.21 6.57
CA GLY A 117 0.75 -10.65 6.67
C GLY A 117 1.75 -11.35 7.58
N ASP A 118 1.77 -12.68 7.51
CA ASP A 118 2.57 -13.53 8.37
C ASP A 118 3.88 -13.91 7.69
N PHE A 119 4.98 -13.44 8.26
CA PHE A 119 6.33 -13.68 7.76
C PHE A 119 6.94 -14.94 8.37
N ASN A 120 6.40 -15.45 9.49
CA ASN A 120 7.02 -16.51 10.27
C ASN A 120 8.54 -16.26 10.51
N VAL A 121 8.89 -15.00 10.81
CA VAL A 121 10.24 -14.57 11.23
C VAL A 121 10.09 -13.83 12.55
N HIS A 122 10.87 -14.21 13.57
CA HIS A 122 10.83 -13.62 14.91
C HIS A 122 11.48 -12.23 14.98
N VAL A 123 10.80 -11.18 14.53
CA VAL A 123 11.41 -9.84 14.42
C VAL A 123 11.73 -9.17 15.76
N GLU A 124 11.24 -9.72 16.87
CA GLU A 124 11.62 -9.25 18.20
C GLU A 124 13.04 -9.67 18.62
N ARG A 125 13.64 -10.65 17.92
CA ARG A 125 15.00 -11.15 18.19
C ARG A 125 16.00 -10.36 17.37
N MET A 126 16.45 -9.22 17.92
CA MET A 126 17.31 -8.27 17.18
C MET A 126 18.72 -8.77 16.88
N ASP A 127 19.16 -9.85 17.54
CA ASP A 127 20.42 -10.56 17.34
C ASP A 127 20.31 -11.73 16.36
N ASP A 128 19.09 -12.11 15.96
CA ASP A 128 18.85 -13.18 15.00
C ASP A 128 19.25 -12.74 13.57
N PRO A 129 20.07 -13.52 12.84
CA PRO A 129 20.51 -13.16 11.49
C PRO A 129 19.37 -12.99 10.49
N HIS A 130 18.27 -13.74 10.62
CA HIS A 130 17.11 -13.62 9.73
C HIS A 130 16.34 -12.33 10.02
N THR A 131 16.21 -11.95 11.28
CA THR A 131 15.62 -10.66 11.67
C THR A 131 16.46 -9.50 11.15
N ILE A 132 17.77 -9.53 11.37
CA ILE A 132 18.68 -8.49 10.86
C ILE A 132 18.52 -8.35 9.35
N ARG A 133 18.58 -9.47 8.62
CA ARG A 133 18.45 -9.46 7.16
C ARG A 133 17.09 -8.94 6.68
N LEU A 134 16.00 -9.31 7.35
CA LEU A 134 14.66 -8.84 7.00
C LEU A 134 14.54 -7.32 7.19
N LEU A 135 15.04 -6.80 8.31
CA LEU A 135 15.02 -5.37 8.61
C LEU A 135 15.94 -4.56 7.69
N GLU A 136 17.10 -5.09 7.31
CA GLU A 136 17.97 -4.50 6.28
C GLU A 136 17.24 -4.37 4.95
N ILE A 137 16.52 -5.41 4.52
CA ILE A 137 15.71 -5.35 3.29
C ILE A 137 14.65 -4.26 3.41
N PHE A 138 13.91 -4.19 4.51
CA PHE A 138 12.93 -3.11 4.69
C PHE A 138 13.58 -1.73 4.62
N ASP A 139 14.74 -1.52 5.24
CA ASP A 139 15.44 -0.25 5.18
C ASP A 139 15.91 0.10 3.76
N MET A 140 16.42 -0.88 3.00
CA MET A 140 16.82 -0.71 1.59
C MET A 140 15.67 -0.18 0.71
N PHE A 141 14.43 -0.57 0.99
CA PHE A 141 13.23 -0.12 0.27
C PHE A 141 12.52 1.06 0.95
N TYR A 142 13.15 1.72 1.93
CA TYR A 142 12.57 2.81 2.73
C TYR A 142 11.23 2.44 3.38
N LEU A 143 11.14 1.20 3.84
CA LEU A 143 9.99 0.63 4.54
C LEU A 143 10.24 0.58 6.05
N VAL A 144 9.17 0.66 6.83
CA VAL A 144 9.20 0.63 8.29
C VAL A 144 8.16 -0.35 8.81
N ASN A 145 8.58 -1.27 9.68
CA ASN A 145 7.67 -2.11 10.45
C ASN A 145 7.04 -1.32 11.59
N HIS A 146 5.71 -1.37 11.70
CA HIS A 146 4.95 -0.67 12.73
C HIS A 146 4.52 -1.56 13.88
N VAL A 147 4.63 -2.88 13.75
CA VAL A 147 4.17 -3.84 14.76
C VAL A 147 5.19 -3.95 15.88
N LYS A 148 4.72 -3.68 17.11
CA LYS A 148 5.52 -3.77 18.33
C LYS A 148 4.74 -4.60 19.34
N GLY A 149 5.10 -5.87 19.48
CA GLY A 149 4.47 -6.77 20.45
C GLY A 149 4.19 -8.14 19.87
N LYS A 150 3.86 -9.08 20.76
CA LYS A 150 3.61 -10.48 20.39
C LYS A 150 2.36 -10.57 19.52
N THR A 151 2.45 -11.25 18.40
CA THR A 151 1.34 -11.52 17.48
C THR A 151 0.90 -12.97 17.54
N HIS A 152 1.72 -13.85 18.11
CA HIS A 152 1.42 -15.27 18.24
C HIS A 152 1.25 -15.67 19.72
N TYR A 153 0.36 -16.62 20.00
CA TYR A 153 0.01 -17.09 21.35
C TYR A 153 1.21 -17.66 22.11
N HIS A 154 2.07 -18.43 21.44
CA HIS A 154 3.32 -18.92 22.01
C HIS A 154 4.42 -17.85 22.13
N GLY A 155 4.08 -16.59 21.84
CA GLY A 155 5.03 -15.48 21.73
C GLY A 155 5.65 -15.38 20.34
N GLY A 156 6.37 -14.27 20.14
CA GLY A 156 6.91 -13.92 18.84
C GLY A 156 6.10 -12.83 18.14
N THR A 157 6.80 -12.01 17.36
CA THR A 157 6.22 -11.02 16.45
C THR A 157 6.44 -11.54 15.04
N LEU A 158 5.46 -12.28 14.52
CA LEU A 158 5.55 -12.99 13.23
C LEU A 158 4.76 -12.28 12.14
N ASP A 159 3.65 -11.66 12.54
CA ASP A 159 2.74 -10.92 11.69
C ASP A 159 3.15 -9.45 11.64
N LEU A 160 3.33 -8.91 10.43
CA LEU A 160 3.88 -7.58 10.23
C LEU A 160 2.92 -6.68 9.46
N ILE A 161 2.96 -5.39 9.82
CA ILE A 161 2.44 -4.29 9.01
C ILE A 161 3.61 -3.35 8.76
N VAL A 162 4.06 -3.34 7.51
CA VAL A 162 5.26 -2.63 7.06
C VAL A 162 4.82 -1.63 6.00
N SER A 163 5.28 -0.38 6.04
CA SER A 163 4.89 0.60 5.01
C SER A 163 6.05 1.48 4.58
N SER A 164 5.90 2.12 3.42
CA SER A 164 6.75 3.26 3.06
C SER A 164 6.74 4.29 4.19
N ARG A 165 7.89 4.91 4.47
CA ARG A 165 8.07 5.93 5.53
C ARG A 165 7.06 7.10 5.43
N SER A 166 6.65 7.44 4.22
CA SER A 166 5.67 8.50 3.90
C SER A 166 4.20 8.05 4.04
N PHE A 167 3.95 6.76 4.26
CA PHE A 167 2.59 6.23 4.34
C PHE A 167 1.96 6.55 5.71
N PRO A 168 0.74 7.11 5.77
CA PRO A 168 0.20 7.72 6.99
C PRO A 168 -0.45 6.70 7.92
N VAL A 169 0.33 5.75 8.45
CA VAL A 169 -0.10 4.85 9.53
C VAL A 169 -0.16 5.64 10.84
N ALA A 170 -1.34 5.77 11.42
CA ALA A 170 -1.59 6.60 12.60
C ALA A 170 -1.55 5.79 13.90
N GLU A 171 -2.08 4.57 13.91
CA GLU A 171 -2.18 3.73 15.10
C GLU A 171 -2.09 2.26 14.71
N ILE A 172 -1.44 1.47 15.56
CA ILE A 172 -1.41 0.01 15.49
C ILE A 172 -1.92 -0.54 16.82
N SER A 173 -2.86 -1.47 16.76
CA SER A 173 -3.28 -2.27 17.90
C SER A 173 -3.21 -3.75 17.57
N ILE A 174 -2.78 -4.56 18.55
CA ILE A 174 -2.72 -6.01 18.44
C ILE A 174 -3.80 -6.58 19.34
N HIS A 175 -4.67 -7.41 18.76
CA HIS A 175 -5.76 -8.07 19.46
C HIS A 175 -5.49 -9.56 19.47
N SER A 176 -5.03 -10.08 20.60
CA SER A 176 -4.87 -11.53 20.78
C SER A 176 -6.20 -12.22 20.53
N SER A 177 -6.18 -13.25 19.69
CA SER A 177 -7.25 -14.23 19.64
C SER A 177 -6.66 -15.52 20.19
N GLU A 178 -7.30 -16.12 21.20
CA GLU A 178 -7.00 -17.50 21.61
C GLU A 178 -8.17 -18.43 21.22
N VAL A 179 -9.24 -17.85 20.67
CA VAL A 179 -10.50 -18.52 20.38
C VAL A 179 -10.62 -18.87 18.90
N TYR A 180 -10.11 -17.99 18.02
CA TYR A 180 -10.29 -18.14 16.56
C TYR A 180 -9.02 -18.57 15.83
N SER A 181 -7.85 -18.32 16.41
CA SER A 181 -6.53 -18.67 15.88
C SER A 181 -5.51 -18.58 17.01
N ASP A 182 -4.34 -19.15 16.84
CA ASP A 182 -3.12 -18.93 17.63
C ASP A 182 -2.39 -17.61 17.26
N HIS A 183 -2.78 -16.98 16.15
CA HIS A 183 -2.37 -15.63 15.76
C HIS A 183 -3.38 -14.56 16.20
N GLY A 184 -2.86 -13.40 16.60
CA GLY A 184 -3.60 -12.20 16.95
C GLY A 184 -3.90 -11.35 15.73
N CYS A 185 -5.03 -10.65 15.76
CA CYS A 185 -5.41 -9.70 14.72
C CYS A 185 -4.70 -8.36 14.92
N ILE A 186 -3.97 -7.90 13.91
CA ILE A 186 -3.35 -6.57 13.91
C ILE A 186 -4.25 -5.59 13.18
N VAL A 187 -4.58 -4.48 13.85
CA VAL A 187 -5.40 -3.42 13.28
C VAL A 187 -4.55 -2.17 13.11
N ALA A 188 -4.43 -1.71 11.86
CA ALA A 188 -3.82 -0.44 11.52
C ALA A 188 -4.88 0.62 11.19
N LYS A 189 -4.80 1.79 11.82
CA LYS A 189 -5.56 2.98 11.41
C LYS A 189 -4.70 3.82 10.47
N ILE A 190 -5.21 4.10 9.28
CA ILE A 190 -4.51 4.87 8.24
C ILE A 190 -5.25 6.18 8.02
N THR A 191 -4.54 7.30 8.11
CA THR A 191 -5.12 8.64 7.89
C THR A 191 -4.91 9.06 6.45
N ILE A 192 -5.91 8.83 5.60
CA ILE A 192 -5.84 9.28 4.20
C ILE A 192 -6.13 10.78 4.16
N PRO A 193 -5.20 11.62 3.67
CA PRO A 193 -5.46 13.04 3.50
C PRO A 193 -6.58 13.20 2.47
N ARG A 194 -7.76 13.65 2.91
CA ARG A 194 -8.80 14.04 1.97
C ARG A 194 -8.28 15.24 1.20
N SER A 195 -8.34 15.18 -0.13
CA SER A 195 -8.20 16.41 -0.90
C SER A 195 -9.43 17.27 -0.60
N CYS A 196 -9.29 18.24 0.31
CA CYS A 196 -10.27 19.31 0.37
C CYS A 196 -10.20 19.98 -0.99
N GLY A 197 -11.25 19.87 -1.80
CA GLY A 197 -11.30 20.59 -3.07
C GLY A 197 -11.08 22.05 -2.75
N ASN A 198 -10.06 22.68 -3.35
CA ASN A 198 -9.93 24.12 -3.31
C ASN A 198 -11.19 24.69 -3.97
N PHE A 199 -12.21 25.02 -3.18
CA PHE A 199 -13.33 25.82 -3.63
C PHE A 199 -12.78 27.21 -3.89
N VAL A 200 -12.25 27.43 -5.09
CA VAL A 200 -11.97 28.78 -5.56
C VAL A 200 -13.35 29.41 -5.78
N LYS A 201 -13.81 30.23 -4.84
CA LYS A 201 -14.87 31.21 -5.10
C LYS A 201 -14.33 32.15 -6.18
N LYS A 202 -14.57 31.84 -7.46
CA LYS A 202 -14.41 32.82 -8.52
C LYS A 202 -15.52 33.85 -8.35
N LEU A 203 -15.18 35.02 -7.83
CA LEU A 203 -15.96 36.23 -8.05
C LEU A 203 -15.86 36.57 -9.53
N ALA A 204 -16.85 36.13 -10.31
CA ALA A 204 -17.02 36.63 -11.67
C ALA A 204 -17.59 38.05 -11.56
N ARG A 205 -16.82 39.06 -11.96
CA ARG A 205 -17.29 40.43 -12.10
C ARG A 205 -18.22 40.48 -13.32
N SER A 206 -19.37 41.15 -13.19
CA SER A 206 -20.24 41.42 -14.35
C SER A 206 -19.47 42.25 -15.37
N TRP A 207 -19.42 41.80 -16.63
CA TRP A 207 -18.73 42.49 -17.72
C TRP A 207 -19.45 43.76 -18.20
N LYS A 208 -20.65 44.04 -17.68
CA LYS A 208 -21.48 45.16 -18.16
C LYS A 208 -21.00 46.53 -17.71
N ASP A 209 -20.16 46.59 -16.68
CA ASP A 209 -19.66 47.85 -16.10
C ASP A 209 -18.12 47.92 -16.14
N LEU A 210 -17.48 47.24 -17.10
CA LEU A 210 -16.03 47.28 -17.24
C LEU A 210 -15.60 48.62 -17.86
N ASP A 211 -15.05 49.51 -17.04
CA ASP A 211 -14.35 50.71 -17.49
C ASP A 211 -13.04 50.30 -18.19
N GLU A 212 -13.04 50.43 -19.52
CA GLU A 212 -11.97 49.98 -20.39
C GLU A 212 -10.66 50.76 -20.18
N ASP A 213 -10.77 52.04 -19.81
CA ASP A 213 -9.62 52.92 -19.61
C ASP A 213 -8.97 52.66 -18.26
N GLN A 214 -9.78 52.46 -17.21
CA GLN A 214 -9.29 52.05 -15.89
C GLN A 214 -8.65 50.66 -15.93
N PHE A 215 -9.18 49.75 -16.76
CA PHE A 215 -8.61 48.42 -16.96
C PHE A 215 -7.25 48.47 -17.66
N LYS A 216 -7.11 49.25 -18.75
CA LYS A 216 -5.84 49.46 -19.45
C LYS A 216 -4.78 50.06 -18.52
N GLU A 217 -5.15 51.05 -17.71
CA GLU A 217 -4.24 51.69 -16.76
C GLU A 217 -3.75 50.71 -15.68
N SER A 218 -4.63 49.79 -15.23
CA SER A 218 -4.28 48.76 -14.24
C SER A 218 -3.34 47.67 -14.78
N ILE A 219 -3.44 47.32 -16.07
CA ILE A 219 -2.52 46.39 -16.73
C ILE A 219 -1.13 47.02 -16.85
N LEU A 220 -1.07 48.29 -17.27
CA LEU A 220 0.17 49.05 -17.41
C LEU A 220 0.90 49.26 -16.06
N LYS A 221 0.15 49.38 -14.96
CA LYS A 221 0.69 49.51 -13.59
C LYS A 221 1.00 48.17 -12.92
N SER A 222 0.62 47.04 -13.51
CA SER A 222 0.91 45.72 -12.93
C SER A 222 2.32 45.24 -13.29
N ALA A 223 2.98 44.52 -12.37
CA ALA A 223 4.34 44.00 -12.53
C ALA A 223 4.52 42.92 -13.64
N ILE A 224 3.53 42.76 -14.52
CA ILE A 224 3.52 41.81 -15.63
C ILE A 224 4.03 42.47 -16.93
N ALA A 225 4.12 43.81 -16.98
CA ALA A 225 4.74 44.54 -18.08
C ALA A 225 6.28 44.57 -17.94
N GLY A 226 6.91 43.40 -18.02
CA GLY A 226 8.35 43.24 -18.15
C GLY A 226 8.74 43.14 -19.63
N THR A 227 9.55 44.10 -20.08
CA THR A 227 10.17 44.20 -21.41
C THR A 227 10.82 42.89 -21.87
N LEU A 228 10.47 42.43 -23.07
CA LEU A 228 11.18 41.34 -23.77
C LEU A 228 12.19 41.95 -24.73
N GLU A 229 13.49 41.89 -24.38
CA GLU A 229 14.58 42.08 -25.34
C GLU A 229 14.86 40.76 -26.07
N PHE A 230 14.77 40.77 -27.40
CA PHE A 230 15.20 39.68 -28.26
C PHE A 230 16.53 40.05 -28.91
N TYR A 231 17.57 39.27 -28.64
CA TYR A 231 18.80 39.25 -29.44
C TYR A 231 18.71 38.12 -30.48
N GLY A 232 18.56 38.49 -31.75
CA GLY A 232 18.68 37.57 -32.88
C GLY A 232 20.00 37.81 -33.62
N LYS A 233 20.89 36.81 -33.64
CA LYS A 233 22.02 36.77 -34.57
C LYS A 233 21.63 35.93 -35.77
N CYS A 234 21.62 36.56 -36.94
CA CYS A 234 21.41 35.95 -38.24
C CYS A 234 22.78 35.75 -38.88
N GLU A 235 23.11 34.53 -39.31
CA GLU A 235 24.10 34.31 -40.38
C GLU A 235 23.65 33.09 -41.19
N ILE A 236 23.39 33.37 -42.47
CA ILE A 236 23.16 32.41 -43.56
C ILE A 236 24.39 32.52 -44.46
N CYS A 237 25.01 31.39 -44.75
CA CYS A 237 25.31 30.90 -46.09
C CYS A 237 25.21 29.38 -46.05
#